data_AF-A0A939M9L6-F1
#
_entry.id   AF-A0A939M9L6-F1
#
_cell.length_a   1.000
_cell.length_b   1.000
_cell.length_c   1.000
_cell.angle_alpha   90.00
_cell.angle_beta   90.00
_cell.angle_gamma   90.00
#
_symmetry.space_group_name_H-M   'P 1'
#
loop_
_entity.id
_entity.type
_entity.pdbx_description
1 polymer ?
#
loop_
_entity_poly.entity_id
_entity_poly.type
_entity_poly.pdbx_seq_one_letter_code
_entity_poly.pdbx_strand_id
1 'polypeptide(L)' 'MRDAPVSPVTRAHRGQIAEALARIEEVVVDGLRHGFFDCSIACEIGNGGKRQLVIRAGKSHKFTIPEEELPR' A
#
# COMPACT_ATOMS: atom_id res chain seq x y z
N MET A 1 27.51 -21.03 26.14
CA MET A 1 26.65 -20.25 25.23
C MET A 1 25.40 -21.09 24.99
N ARG A 2 24.20 -20.58 25.28
CA ARG A 2 22.95 -21.35 25.12
C ARG A 2 22.37 -21.00 23.77
N ASP A 3 22.36 -21.95 22.84
CA ASP A 3 21.55 -21.89 21.64
C ASP A 3 20.07 -21.85 22.04
N ALA A 4 19.40 -20.75 21.73
CA ALA A 4 17.95 -20.63 21.89
C ALA A 4 17.26 -21.36 20.73
N PRO A 5 16.16 -22.11 20.98
CA PRO A 5 15.46 -22.80 19.91
C PRO A 5 14.78 -21.78 19.00
N VAL A 6 15.12 -21.81 17.71
CA VAL A 6 14.41 -21.07 16.67
C VAL A 6 13.00 -21.66 16.58
N SER A 7 12.03 -20.90 17.10
CA SER A 7 10.63 -21.30 17.14
C SER A 7 10.08 -21.52 15.72
N PRO A 8 9.37 -22.62 15.42
CA PRO A 8 9.03 -23.05 14.06
C PRO A 8 7.93 -22.21 13.36
N VAL A 9 7.60 -21.03 13.89
CA VAL A 9 6.54 -20.15 13.38
C VAL A 9 6.99 -19.37 12.12
N THR A 10 8.27 -19.39 11.78
CA THR A 10 8.84 -18.57 10.70
C THR A 10 8.62 -19.10 9.27
N ARG A 11 8.03 -20.29 9.08
CA ARG A 11 7.98 -20.93 7.75
C ARG A 11 6.74 -20.65 6.91
N ALA A 12 5.68 -20.05 7.48
CA ALA A 12 4.46 -19.66 6.76
C ALA A 12 4.37 -18.14 6.46
N HIS A 13 5.41 -17.37 6.80
CA HIS A 13 5.49 -15.92 6.58
C HIS A 13 6.29 -15.52 5.34
N ARG A 14 6.31 -16.32 4.27
CA ARG A 14 6.36 -15.74 2.91
C ARG A 14 4.99 -15.10 2.61
N GLY A 15 4.62 -14.18 3.49
CA GLY A 15 3.24 -13.86 3.82
C GLY A 15 2.79 -12.56 3.17
N GLN A 16 1.48 -12.35 3.26
CA GLN A 16 0.78 -11.16 2.76
C GLN A 16 1.43 -9.82 3.17
N ILE A 17 2.20 -9.78 4.27
CA ILE A 17 3.00 -8.61 4.67
C ILE A 17 4.16 -8.34 3.71
N ALA A 18 4.93 -9.36 3.32
CA ALA A 18 6.05 -9.18 2.40
C ALA A 18 5.56 -8.74 1.01
N GLU A 19 4.45 -9.32 0.54
CA GLU A 19 3.79 -8.92 -0.70
C GLU A 19 3.27 -7.48 -0.64
N ALA A 20 2.65 -7.09 0.48
CA ALA A 20 2.19 -5.73 0.67
C ALA A 20 3.33 -4.71 0.70
N LEU A 21 4.43 -5.01 1.39
CA LEU A 21 5.61 -4.14 1.43
C LEU A 21 6.25 -4.00 0.04
N ALA A 22 6.39 -5.10 -0.70
CA ALA A 22 6.87 -5.07 -2.08
C ALA A 22 5.97 -4.20 -2.97
N ARG A 23 4.64 -4.29 -2.81
CA ARG A 23 3.70 -3.44 -3.56
C ARG A 23 3.82 -1.96 -3.20
N ILE A 24 4.06 -1.62 -1.94
CA ILE A 24 4.30 -0.23 -1.51
C ILE A 24 5.57 0.30 -2.19
N GLU A 25 6.64 -0.50 -2.17
CA GLU A 25 7.91 -0.14 -2.82
C GLU A 25 7.71 0.12 -4.32
N GLU A 26 7.05 -0.79 -5.03
CA GLU A 26 6.74 -0.64 -6.47
C GLU A 26 6.00 0.68 -6.76
N VAL A 27 4.94 0.97 -6.01
CA VAL A 27 4.13 2.19 -6.16
C VAL A 27 4.98 3.46 -6.00
N VAL A 28 5.84 3.48 -4.98
CA VAL A 28 6.70 4.63 -4.69
C VAL A 28 7.77 4.79 -5.77
N VAL A 29 8.46 3.71 -6.15
CA VAL A 29 9.52 3.75 -7.16
C VAL A 29 8.97 4.20 -8.51
N ASP A 30 7.83 3.67 -8.93
CA ASP A 30 7.20 4.05 -10.20
C ASP A 30 6.71 5.51 -10.17
N GLY A 31 6.18 5.96 -9.03
CA GLY A 31 5.80 7.35 -8.83
C GLY A 31 6.99 8.32 -8.93
N LEU A 32 8.12 7.96 -8.31
CA LEU A 32 9.36 8.73 -8.37
C LEU A 32 9.93 8.80 -9.80
N ARG A 33 9.84 7.71 -10.58
CA ARG A 33 10.26 7.68 -12.00
C ARG A 33 9.45 8.63 -12.89
N HIS A 34 8.15 8.78 -12.62
CA HIS A 34 7.26 9.64 -13.41
C HIS A 34 7.24 11.11 -12.96
N GLY A 35 7.82 11.42 -11.79
CA GLY A 35 8.00 12.80 -11.30
C GLY A 35 6.83 13.35 -10.46
N PHE A 36 5.65 12.76 -10.51
CA PHE A 36 4.53 13.06 -9.62
C PHE A 36 3.70 11.80 -9.38
N PHE A 37 3.36 11.54 -8.11
CA PHE A 37 2.43 10.47 -7.74
C PHE A 37 1.66 10.83 -6.49
N ASP A 38 0.46 10.28 -6.39
CA ASP A 38 -0.32 10.24 -5.16
C ASP A 38 -0.60 8.77 -4.82
N CYS A 39 -0.45 8.43 -3.54
CA CYS A 39 -0.85 7.14 -3.04
C CYS A 39 -1.47 7.28 -1.65
N SER A 40 -2.51 6.49 -1.39
CA SER A 40 -3.17 6.43 -0.09
C SER A 40 -3.08 5.01 0.45
N ILE A 41 -2.59 4.88 1.68
CA ILE A 41 -2.51 3.61 2.40
C ILE A 41 -3.48 3.68 3.58
N ALA A 42 -4.40 2.72 3.65
CA ALA A 42 -5.34 2.58 4.76
C ALA A 42 -5.22 1.17 5.35
N CYS A 43 -5.28 1.07 6.67
CA CYS A 43 -5.33 -0.22 7.34
C CYS A 43 -6.40 -0.20 8.42
N GLU A 44 -7.19 -1.27 8.47
CA GLU A 44 -8.16 -1.51 9.51
C GLU A 44 -8.02 -2.92 10.09
N ILE A 45 -8.42 -3.08 11.35
CA ILE A 45 -8.51 -4.40 11.98
C ILE A 45 -9.94 -4.88 11.75
N GLY A 46 -10.10 -5.83 10.83
CA GLY A 46 -11.38 -6.44 10.52
C GLY A 46 -11.80 -7.48 11.56
N ASN A 47 -13.00 -8.00 11.37
CA ASN A 47 -13.56 -9.05 12.22
C ASN A 47 -12.62 -10.26 12.29
N GLY A 48 -12.33 -10.72 13.51
CA GLY A 48 -11.37 -11.81 13.76
C GLY A 48 -9.90 -11.37 13.87
N GLY A 49 -9.63 -10.08 14.09
CA GLY A 49 -8.28 -9.58 14.41
C GLY A 49 -7.32 -9.54 13.22
N LYS A 50 -7.82 -9.75 11.99
CA LYS A 50 -7.04 -9.68 10.76
C LYS A 50 -6.91 -8.23 10.32
N ARG A 51 -5.69 -7.85 9.90
CA ARG A 51 -5.43 -6.52 9.34
C ARG A 51 -5.75 -6.53 7.85
N GLN A 52 -6.65 -5.66 7.44
CA GLN A 52 -6.94 -5.40 6.04
C GLN A 52 -6.14 -4.17 5.63
N LEU A 53 -5.16 -4.34 4.76
CA LEU A 53 -4.31 -3.27 4.25
C LEU A 53 -4.72 -2.98 2.81
N VAL A 54 -5.05 -1.71 2.53
CA VAL A 54 -5.47 -1.24 1.22
C VAL A 54 -4.46 -0.20 0.74
N ILE A 55 -3.86 -0.46 -0.42
CA ILE A 55 -2.94 0.46 -1.10
C ILE A 55 -3.67 0.99 -2.33
N ARG A 56 -3.95 2.29 -2.35
CA ARG A 56 -4.56 2.99 -3.49
C ARG A 56 -3.47 3.77 -4.21
N ALA A 57 -3.18 3.41 -5.45
CA ALA A 57 -2.23 4.07 -6.32
C ALA A 57 -2.62 3.82 -7.79
N GLY A 58 -2.37 4.78 -8.68
CA GLY A 58 -2.74 4.64 -10.09
C GLY A 58 -3.05 5.99 -10.76
N LYS A 59 -3.69 5.93 -11.94
CA LYS A 59 -3.92 7.11 -12.78
C LYS A 59 -4.84 8.13 -12.09
N SER A 60 -4.23 9.18 -11.57
CA SER A 60 -4.90 10.40 -11.15
C SER A 60 -5.25 11.23 -12.40
N HIS A 61 -6.53 11.44 -12.64
CA HIS A 61 -7.00 12.40 -13.65
C HIS A 61 -7.29 13.72 -12.94
N LYS A 62 -6.40 14.69 -13.09
CA LYS A 62 -6.58 16.03 -12.54
C LYS A 62 -7.17 16.93 -13.62
N PHE A 63 -8.33 17.50 -13.32
CA PHE A 63 -8.94 18.57 -14.10
C PHE A 63 -9.01 19.82 -13.23
N THR A 64 -8.60 20.96 -13.77
CA THR A 64 -8.92 22.26 -13.18
C THR A 64 -10.05 22.82 -14.02
N ILE A 65 -11.26 22.84 -13.47
CA ILE A 65 -12.47 23.31 -14.16
C ILE A 65 -12.76 24.72 -13.65
N PRO A 66 -12.69 25.76 -14.50
CA PRO A 66 -13.05 27.12 -14.13
C PRO A 66 -14.58 27.24 -13.96
N GLU A 67 -15.03 28.19 -13.15
CA GLU A 67 -16.44 28.32 -12.75
C GLU A 67 -17.37 28.55 -13.96
N GLU A 68 -16.85 29.20 -15.01
CA GLU A 68 -17.56 29.51 -16.25
C GLU A 68 -17.89 28.27 -17.10
N GLU A 69 -17.21 27.14 -16.86
CA GLU A 69 -17.47 25.85 -17.53
C GLU A 69 -18.55 25.03 -16.82
N LEU A 70 -19.02 25.46 -15.64
CA LEU A 70 -20.09 24.78 -14.91
C LEU A 70 -21.46 25.17 -15.49
N PRO A 71 -22.32 24.20 -15.86
CA PRO A 71 -23.67 24.50 -16.31
C PRO A 71 -24.49 25.14 -15.17
N ARG A 72 -25.32 26.13 -15.53
CA ARG A 72 -26.25 26.83 -14.62
C ARG A 72 -27.52 26.03 -14.35
#